data_AF-K7V2X3-F1
#
_entry.id   AF-K7V2X3-F1
#
_cell.length_a   1.000
_cell.length_b   1.000
_cell.length_c   1.000
_cell.angle_alpha   90.00
_cell.angle_beta   90.00
_cell.angle_gamma   90.00
#
_symmetry.space_group_name_H-M   'P 1'
#
loop_
_entity.id
_entity.type
_entity.pdbx_description
1 polymer ?
#
loop_
_entity_poly.entity_id
_entity_poly.type
_entity_poly.pdbx_seq_one_letter_code
_entity_poly.pdbx_strand_id
1 'polypeptide(L)'
;MTKSKGGSVDARTLVAHVLAASAVVLVLLWCIHFRGGLALRSQDKPLIFNVHPVLMVLGPIVLGGEAILSYRSLPLARDARKKVHLALHAAGLAAGVLGVYAVFKFHVESGIPNLYSLHSWVGIAAITLYGLQWTAGFLAYFFPGASPATRRRTLPWHAVFGLLVFVLAVGTAQLGFLEKLTFMQGPPLRLPKYGAEALLVNFTSVTVLLLGVAVVLAIVDIDGTRYNTII
;
A
#
# COMPACT_ATOMS: atom_id res chain seq x y z
N MET A 1 25.30 13.13 32.01
CA MET A 1 24.35 12.02 31.83
C MET A 1 22.93 12.53 31.92
N THR A 2 22.26 12.77 30.79
CA THR A 2 20.79 12.86 30.72
C THR A 2 20.34 11.82 29.72
N LYS A 3 19.62 10.82 30.22
CA LYS A 3 19.08 9.69 29.47
C LYS A 3 18.38 10.21 28.21
N SER A 4 18.74 9.63 27.06
CA SER A 4 17.86 9.54 25.90
C SER A 4 16.46 9.22 26.41
N LYS A 5 15.52 10.17 26.30
CA LYS A 5 14.10 9.84 26.41
C LYS A 5 13.87 8.85 25.28
N GLY A 6 13.81 7.56 25.62
CA GLY A 6 13.51 6.50 24.67
C GLY A 6 12.30 6.96 23.86
N GLY A 7 12.49 7.12 22.56
CA GLY A 7 11.44 7.63 21.68
C GLY A 7 10.24 6.71 21.77
N SER A 8 9.24 7.09 22.56
CA SER A 8 7.96 6.40 22.57
C SER A 8 7.42 6.52 21.15
N VAL A 9 7.23 5.39 20.48
CA VAL A 9 6.51 5.33 19.21
C VAL A 9 5.17 6.05 19.41
N ASP A 10 4.87 7.06 18.58
CA ASP A 10 3.59 7.77 18.64
C ASP A 10 2.47 6.73 18.56
N ALA A 11 1.48 6.81 19.45
CA ALA A 11 0.36 5.87 19.51
C ALA A 11 -0.32 5.73 18.13
N ARG A 12 -0.39 6.82 17.35
CA ARG A 12 -0.93 6.79 15.98
C ARG A 12 -0.07 5.94 15.03
N THR A 13 1.25 6.07 15.11
CA THR A 13 2.16 5.23 14.31
C THR A 13 2.12 3.78 14.74
N LEU A 14 1.99 3.50 16.04
CA LEU A 14 1.86 2.13 16.54
C LEU A 14 0.61 1.43 15.99
N VAL A 15 -0.54 2.13 15.96
CA VAL A 15 -1.78 1.60 15.36
C VAL A 15 -1.57 1.24 13.90
N ALA A 16 -0.91 2.10 13.12
CA ALA A 16 -0.61 1.82 11.72
C ALA A 16 0.30 0.59 11.56
N HIS A 17 1.35 0.44 12.39
CA HIS A 17 2.24 -0.73 12.35
C HIS A 17 1.50 -2.04 12.66
N VAL A 18 0.61 -2.03 13.66
CA VAL A 18 -0.22 -3.21 14.02
C VAL A 18 -1.18 -3.57 12.89
N LEU A 19 -1.83 -2.58 12.28
CA LEU A 19 -2.73 -2.78 11.14
C LEU A 19 -1.97 -3.29 9.90
N ALA A 20 -0.75 -2.80 9.65
CA ALA A 20 0.11 -3.26 8.58
C ALA A 20 0.48 -4.74 8.75
N ALA A 21 0.94 -5.13 9.94
CA ALA A 21 1.23 -6.54 10.25
C ALA A 21 -0.03 -7.42 10.10
N SER A 22 -1.17 -6.94 10.60
CA SER A 22 -2.45 -7.65 10.49
C SER A 22 -2.89 -7.82 9.04
N ALA A 23 -2.78 -6.80 8.20
CA ALA A 23 -3.13 -6.86 6.79
C ALA A 23 -2.29 -7.92 6.04
N VAL A 24 -0.99 -7.99 6.32
CA VAL A 24 -0.09 -9.00 5.75
C VAL A 24 -0.50 -10.41 6.18
N VAL A 25 -0.75 -10.61 7.48
CA VAL A 25 -1.16 -11.93 8.01
C VAL A 25 -2.49 -12.37 7.38
N LEU A 26 -3.48 -11.47 7.32
CA LEU A 26 -4.81 -11.80 6.80
C LEU A 26 -4.78 -12.11 5.29
N VAL A 27 -4.04 -11.33 4.48
CA VAL A 27 -3.95 -11.61 3.03
C VAL A 27 -3.16 -12.89 2.74
N LEU A 28 -2.13 -13.19 3.53
CA LEU A 28 -1.39 -14.46 3.42
C LEU A 28 -2.25 -15.63 3.86
N LEU A 29 -2.99 -15.51 4.97
CA LEU A 29 -3.94 -16.53 5.41
C LEU A 29 -4.97 -16.80 4.32
N TRP A 30 -5.55 -15.75 3.71
CA TRP A 30 -6.47 -15.92 2.60
C TRP A 30 -5.82 -16.67 1.43
N CYS A 31 -4.68 -16.18 0.93
CA CYS A 31 -4.09 -16.71 -0.28
C CYS A 31 -3.45 -18.10 -0.10
N ILE A 32 -2.88 -18.39 1.07
CA ILE A 32 -2.21 -19.67 1.33
C ILE A 32 -3.21 -20.70 1.84
N HIS A 33 -3.95 -20.40 2.91
CA HIS A 33 -4.83 -21.39 3.53
C HIS A 33 -6.11 -21.63 2.73
N PHE A 34 -6.79 -20.57 2.29
CA PHE A 34 -8.06 -20.72 1.55
C PHE A 34 -7.87 -20.89 0.04
N ARG A 35 -6.83 -20.28 -0.55
CA ARG A 35 -6.63 -20.29 -2.01
C ARG A 35 -5.53 -21.22 -2.50
N GLY A 36 -4.94 -22.04 -1.62
CA GLY A 36 -4.04 -23.13 -2.00
C GLY A 36 -2.57 -22.72 -2.23
N GLY A 37 -2.20 -21.46 -2.00
CA GLY A 37 -0.81 -21.01 -2.08
C GLY A 37 -0.53 -19.95 -3.14
N LEU A 38 0.76 -19.75 -3.41
CA LEU A 38 1.30 -18.70 -4.26
C LEU A 38 2.27 -19.33 -5.25
N ALA A 39 2.11 -19.04 -6.55
CA ALA A 39 3.03 -19.55 -7.56
C ALA A 39 3.18 -18.56 -8.73
N LEU A 40 4.40 -18.18 -9.11
CA LEU A 40 4.61 -17.38 -10.33
C LEU A 40 4.42 -18.18 -11.62
N ARG A 41 4.41 -19.52 -11.54
CA ARG A 41 4.18 -20.46 -12.64
C ARG A 41 3.44 -21.67 -12.08
N SER A 42 2.28 -21.99 -12.65
CA SER A 42 1.47 -23.14 -12.24
C SER A 42 0.54 -23.56 -13.37
N GLN A 43 0.15 -24.84 -13.40
CA GLN A 43 -0.99 -25.28 -14.21
C GLN A 43 -2.32 -24.86 -13.57
N ASP A 44 -2.37 -24.84 -12.23
CA ASP A 44 -3.45 -24.21 -11.47
C ASP A 44 -3.28 -22.69 -11.47
N LYS A 45 -3.88 -22.03 -12.48
CA LYS A 45 -3.77 -20.59 -12.74
C LYS A 45 -4.20 -19.69 -11.57
N PRO A 46 -5.24 -20.04 -10.78
CA PRO A 46 -5.53 -19.36 -9.51
C PRO A 46 -4.33 -19.13 -8.58
N LEU A 47 -3.34 -20.04 -8.52
CA LEU A 47 -2.14 -19.84 -7.69
C LEU A 47 -1.26 -18.67 -8.19
N ILE A 48 -1.32 -18.37 -9.50
CA ILE A 48 -0.67 -17.20 -10.11
C ILE A 48 -1.41 -15.93 -9.72
N PHE A 49 -2.74 -15.95 -9.78
CA PHE A 49 -3.55 -14.82 -9.33
C PHE A 49 -3.28 -14.48 -7.87
N ASN A 50 -3.17 -15.47 -6.98
CA ASN A 50 -3.00 -15.24 -5.54
C ASN A 50 -1.73 -14.43 -5.18
N VAL A 51 -0.71 -14.43 -6.05
CA VAL A 51 0.49 -13.59 -5.88
C VAL A 51 0.13 -12.10 -5.96
N HIS A 52 -0.84 -11.73 -6.81
CA HIS A 52 -1.25 -10.35 -7.02
C HIS A 52 -1.74 -9.65 -5.73
N PRO A 53 -2.81 -10.10 -5.04
CA PRO A 53 -3.30 -9.42 -3.84
C PRO A 53 -2.26 -9.37 -2.73
N VAL A 54 -1.44 -10.42 -2.55
CA VAL A 54 -0.35 -10.42 -1.56
C VAL A 54 0.65 -9.30 -1.85
N LEU A 55 1.10 -9.18 -3.10
CA LEU A 55 2.07 -8.15 -3.49
C LEU A 55 1.46 -6.75 -3.51
N MET A 56 0.17 -6.60 -3.82
CA MET A 56 -0.53 -5.31 -3.75
C MET A 56 -0.69 -4.83 -2.30
N VAL A 57 -1.02 -5.72 -1.37
CA VAL A 57 -1.11 -5.36 0.05
C VAL A 57 0.29 -5.10 0.62
N LEU A 58 1.26 -5.96 0.34
CA LEU A 58 2.62 -5.78 0.85
C LEU A 58 3.31 -4.54 0.27
N GLY A 59 3.22 -4.34 -1.04
CA GLY A 59 3.99 -3.33 -1.76
C GLY A 59 3.45 -1.91 -1.58
N PRO A 60 2.47 -1.49 -2.40
CA PRO A 60 2.00 -0.10 -2.39
C PRO A 60 1.26 0.31 -1.11
N ILE A 61 0.71 -0.64 -0.34
CA ILE A 61 -0.03 -0.33 0.89
C ILE A 61 0.88 -0.42 2.12
N VAL A 62 1.44 -1.59 2.43
CA VAL A 62 2.24 -1.77 3.66
C VAL A 62 3.59 -1.07 3.55
N LEU A 63 4.43 -1.41 2.57
CA LEU A 63 5.73 -0.75 2.41
C LEU A 63 5.57 0.73 2.05
N GLY A 64 4.55 1.07 1.24
CA GLY A 64 4.20 2.47 0.96
C GLY A 64 3.80 3.27 2.20
N GLY A 65 2.97 2.69 3.07
CA GLY A 65 2.58 3.28 4.34
C GLY A 65 3.76 3.44 5.30
N GLU A 66 4.58 2.40 5.46
CA GLU A 66 5.80 2.45 6.29
C GLU A 66 6.81 3.49 5.77
N ALA A 67 6.94 3.62 4.44
CA ALA A 67 7.77 4.66 3.84
C ALA A 67 7.29 6.07 4.21
N ILE A 68 5.97 6.31 4.18
CA ILE A 68 5.37 7.59 4.62
C ILE A 68 5.64 7.84 6.10
N LEU A 69 5.49 6.81 6.94
CA LEU A 69 5.69 6.92 8.40
C LEU A 69 7.15 7.02 8.82
N SER A 70 8.10 6.61 7.98
CA SER A 70 9.54 6.56 8.31
C SER A 70 10.13 7.87 8.88
N TYR A 71 9.58 9.03 8.50
CA TYR A 71 10.01 10.32 9.04
C TYR A 71 9.51 10.61 10.47
N ARG A 72 8.43 9.94 10.91
CA ARG A 72 7.82 10.09 12.24
C ARG A 72 8.15 8.92 13.18
N SER A 73 8.20 7.68 12.69
CA SER A 73 8.31 6.48 13.53
C SER A 73 9.75 6.09 13.89
N LEU A 74 10.74 6.45 13.06
CA LEU A 74 12.11 5.95 13.24
C LEU A 74 12.97 6.93 14.06
N PRO A 75 13.62 6.50 15.17
CA PRO A 75 14.53 7.33 15.95
C PRO A 75 15.91 7.48 15.28
N LEU A 76 15.93 7.77 13.97
CA LEU A 76 17.13 7.90 13.15
C LEU A 76 17.41 9.35 12.76
N ALA A 77 18.65 9.65 12.37
CA ALA A 77 19.00 10.92 11.76
C ALA A 77 18.17 11.19 10.49
N ARG A 78 17.95 12.46 10.16
CA ARG A 78 17.12 12.89 9.02
C ARG A 78 17.57 12.23 7.70
N ASP A 79 18.87 12.17 7.44
CA ASP A 79 19.41 11.55 6.22
C ASP A 79 19.18 10.03 6.17
N ALA A 80 19.21 9.36 7.32
CA ALA A 80 18.89 7.94 7.40
C ALA A 80 17.39 7.70 7.16
N ARG A 81 16.49 8.50 7.77
CA ARG A 81 15.04 8.45 7.51
C ARG A 81 14.73 8.63 6.02
N LYS A 82 15.41 9.58 5.36
CA LYS A 82 15.29 9.81 3.92
C LYS A 82 15.68 8.59 3.06
N LYS A 83 16.77 7.91 3.42
CA LYS A 83 17.20 6.68 2.74
C LYS A 83 16.20 5.55 2.96
N VAL A 84 15.67 5.40 4.18
CA VAL A 84 14.65 4.40 4.49
C VAL A 84 13.37 4.67 3.70
N HIS A 85 12.86 5.90 3.70
CA HIS A 85 11.72 6.33 2.87
C HIS A 85 11.90 5.94 1.39
N LEU A 86 13.07 6.28 0.82
CA LEU A 86 13.38 5.96 -0.58
C LEU A 86 13.41 4.45 -0.84
N ALA A 87 14.07 3.69 0.03
CA ALA A 87 14.24 2.24 -0.11
C ALA A 87 12.92 1.48 0.06
N LEU A 88 12.10 1.86 1.04
CA LEU A 88 10.79 1.25 1.27
C LEU A 88 9.85 1.52 0.09
N HIS A 89 9.81 2.75 -0.43
CA HIS A 89 9.01 3.01 -1.62
C HIS A 89 9.52 2.27 -2.86
N ALA A 90 10.84 2.12 -3.03
CA ALA A 90 11.42 1.34 -4.13
C ALA A 90 11.03 -0.14 -4.04
N ALA A 91 11.14 -0.74 -2.85
CA ALA A 91 10.70 -2.11 -2.60
C ALA A 91 9.19 -2.28 -2.81
N GLY A 92 8.39 -1.31 -2.33
CA GLY A 92 6.95 -1.29 -2.54
C GLY A 92 6.55 -1.20 -4.01
N LEU A 93 7.25 -0.36 -4.79
CA LEU A 93 7.06 -0.24 -6.23
C LEU A 93 7.46 -1.54 -6.96
N ALA A 94 8.59 -2.15 -6.61
CA ALA A 94 9.04 -3.40 -7.21
C ALA A 94 8.04 -4.55 -6.94
N ALA A 95 7.55 -4.66 -5.70
CA ALA A 95 6.49 -5.61 -5.35
C ALA A 95 5.20 -5.33 -6.13
N GLY A 96 4.80 -4.05 -6.25
CA GLY A 96 3.67 -3.64 -7.07
C GLY A 96 3.81 -4.04 -8.54
N VAL A 97 4.94 -3.75 -9.17
CA VAL A 97 5.20 -4.14 -10.57
C VAL A 97 5.14 -5.66 -10.74
N LEU A 98 5.71 -6.43 -9.81
CA LEU A 98 5.63 -7.89 -9.85
C LEU A 98 4.19 -8.40 -9.65
N GLY A 99 3.40 -7.76 -8.81
CA GLY A 99 1.98 -8.10 -8.62
C GLY A 99 1.14 -7.77 -9.86
N VAL A 100 1.42 -6.67 -10.55
CA VAL A 100 0.80 -6.34 -11.85
C VAL A 100 1.20 -7.37 -12.90
N TYR A 101 2.47 -7.72 -12.98
CA TYR A 101 2.94 -8.80 -13.85
C TYR A 101 2.19 -10.12 -13.59
N ALA A 102 2.02 -10.50 -12.33
CA ALA A 102 1.33 -11.74 -11.95
C ALA A 102 -0.13 -11.78 -12.43
N VAL A 103 -0.89 -10.68 -12.28
CA VAL A 103 -2.29 -10.64 -12.72
C VAL A 103 -2.42 -10.62 -14.25
N PHE A 104 -1.57 -9.88 -14.97
CA PHE A 104 -1.56 -9.89 -16.44
C PHE A 104 -1.23 -11.29 -16.97
N LYS A 105 -0.24 -11.95 -16.39
CA LYS A 105 0.09 -13.33 -16.72
C LYS A 105 -1.08 -14.28 -16.48
N PHE A 106 -1.73 -14.17 -15.32
CA PHE A 106 -2.91 -14.96 -15.00
C PHE A 106 -4.03 -14.77 -16.03
N HIS A 107 -4.30 -13.53 -16.44
CA HIS A 107 -5.32 -13.22 -17.46
C HIS A 107 -4.98 -13.86 -18.81
N VAL A 108 -3.74 -13.67 -19.29
CA VAL A 108 -3.27 -14.24 -20.56
C VAL A 108 -3.35 -15.77 -20.54
N GLU A 109 -2.85 -16.41 -19.48
CA GLU A 109 -2.85 -17.88 -19.39
C GLU A 109 -4.25 -18.48 -19.12
N SER A 110 -5.23 -17.67 -18.73
CA SER A 110 -6.61 -18.11 -18.47
C SER A 110 -7.61 -17.65 -19.54
N GLY A 111 -7.15 -16.97 -20.60
CA GLY A 111 -8.02 -16.43 -21.65
C GLY A 111 -8.97 -15.32 -21.19
N ILE A 112 -8.62 -14.60 -20.12
CA ILE A 112 -9.42 -13.49 -19.58
C ILE A 112 -8.92 -12.19 -20.22
N PRO A 113 -9.81 -11.32 -20.75
CA PRO A 113 -9.40 -10.01 -21.24
C PRO A 113 -8.64 -9.22 -20.18
N ASN A 114 -7.61 -8.46 -20.58
CA ASN A 114 -6.95 -7.54 -19.67
C ASN A 114 -7.76 -6.25 -19.52
N LEU A 115 -7.59 -5.57 -18.40
CA LEU A 115 -8.09 -4.21 -18.17
C LEU A 115 -9.60 -4.02 -18.44
N TYR A 116 -10.44 -5.00 -18.13
CA TYR A 116 -11.88 -4.94 -18.39
C TYR A 116 -12.70 -4.29 -17.26
N SER A 117 -12.08 -3.98 -16.13
CA SER A 117 -12.79 -3.51 -14.93
C SER A 117 -12.29 -2.17 -14.41
N LEU A 118 -13.13 -1.48 -13.64
CA LEU A 118 -12.74 -0.23 -12.98
C LEU A 118 -11.55 -0.43 -12.04
N HIS A 119 -11.50 -1.55 -11.30
CA HIS A 119 -10.36 -1.91 -10.45
C HIS A 119 -9.05 -1.88 -11.25
N SER A 120 -9.06 -2.49 -12.43
CA SER A 120 -7.86 -2.58 -13.27
C SER A 120 -7.42 -1.23 -13.86
N TRP A 121 -8.37 -0.34 -14.23
CA TRP A 121 -8.06 1.00 -14.75
C TRP A 121 -7.45 1.89 -13.67
N VAL A 122 -8.10 1.93 -12.50
CA VAL A 122 -7.61 2.70 -11.35
C VAL A 122 -6.29 2.11 -10.86
N GLY A 123 -6.12 0.79 -10.89
CA GLY A 123 -4.89 0.11 -10.51
C GLY A 123 -3.69 0.44 -11.40
N ILE A 124 -3.87 0.46 -12.73
CA ILE A 124 -2.81 0.90 -13.66
C ILE A 124 -2.48 2.39 -13.44
N ALA A 125 -3.49 3.23 -13.23
CA ALA A 125 -3.26 4.64 -12.91
C ALA A 125 -2.45 4.79 -11.60
N ALA A 126 -2.83 4.06 -10.55
CA ALA A 126 -2.19 4.11 -9.24
C ALA A 126 -0.71 3.68 -9.29
N ILE A 127 -0.40 2.54 -9.91
CA ILE A 127 0.99 2.06 -9.99
C ILE A 127 1.86 2.95 -10.90
N THR A 128 1.27 3.53 -11.95
CA THR A 128 1.97 4.48 -12.83
C THR A 128 2.29 5.76 -12.07
N LEU A 129 1.32 6.34 -11.36
CA LEU A 129 1.54 7.53 -10.54
C LEU A 129 2.53 7.26 -9.40
N TYR A 130 2.51 6.07 -8.80
CA TYR A 130 3.52 5.65 -7.83
C TYR A 130 4.93 5.68 -8.47
N GLY A 131 5.11 5.04 -9.62
CA GLY A 131 6.39 5.04 -10.33
C GLY A 131 6.89 6.44 -10.68
N LEU A 132 6.01 7.30 -11.17
CA LEU A 132 6.33 8.70 -11.47
C LEU A 132 6.70 9.49 -10.21
N GLN A 133 5.94 9.32 -9.13
CA GLN A 133 6.19 9.97 -7.84
C GLN A 133 7.53 9.55 -7.24
N TRP A 134 7.86 8.25 -7.29
CA TRP A 134 9.15 7.73 -6.83
C TRP A 134 10.30 8.27 -7.68
N THR A 135 10.16 8.24 -9.01
CA THR A 135 11.19 8.72 -9.94
C THR A 135 11.45 10.22 -9.78
N ALA A 136 10.38 11.02 -9.74
CA ALA A 136 10.49 12.47 -9.51
C ALA A 136 11.10 12.78 -8.12
N GLY A 137 10.73 12.02 -7.09
CA GLY A 137 11.32 12.13 -5.76
C GLY A 137 12.81 11.79 -5.73
N PHE A 138 13.22 10.71 -6.42
CA PHE A 138 14.61 10.32 -6.56
C PHE A 138 15.43 11.43 -7.24
N LEU A 139 14.98 11.92 -8.39
CA LEU A 139 15.69 12.95 -9.16
C LEU A 139 15.78 14.28 -8.41
N ALA A 140 14.69 14.71 -7.75
CA ALA A 140 14.65 15.99 -7.05
C ALA A 140 15.41 15.98 -5.72
N TYR A 141 15.36 14.88 -4.97
CA TYR A 141 15.86 14.86 -3.59
C TYR A 141 17.05 13.96 -3.37
N PHE A 142 17.35 12.99 -4.23
CA PHE A 142 18.45 12.03 -4.04
C PHE A 142 19.59 12.24 -5.03
N PHE A 143 19.39 11.89 -6.30
CA PHE A 143 20.40 12.01 -7.34
C PHE A 143 19.76 12.29 -8.72
N PRO A 144 20.22 13.29 -9.49
CA PRO A 144 21.35 14.19 -9.22
C PRO A 144 21.05 15.22 -8.12
N GLY A 145 19.77 15.38 -7.74
CA GLY A 145 19.33 16.37 -6.77
C GLY A 145 19.07 17.72 -7.43
N ALA A 146 17.87 18.26 -7.21
CA ALA A 146 17.51 19.59 -7.69
C ALA A 146 18.13 20.69 -6.83
N SER A 147 18.16 21.92 -7.37
CA SER A 147 18.63 23.10 -6.63
C SER A 147 17.83 23.30 -5.32
N PRO A 148 18.41 23.95 -4.29
CA PRO A 148 17.70 24.24 -3.06
C PRO A 148 16.37 24.98 -3.27
N ALA A 149 16.32 25.92 -4.21
CA ALA A 149 15.11 26.68 -4.56
C ALA A 149 14.03 25.77 -5.16
N THR A 150 14.40 24.89 -6.10
CA THR A 150 13.48 23.93 -6.69
C THR A 150 12.95 22.96 -5.65
N ARG A 151 13.82 22.35 -4.82
CA ARG A 151 13.42 21.44 -3.75
C ARG A 151 12.43 22.08 -2.78
N ARG A 152 12.66 23.35 -2.41
CA ARG A 152 11.75 24.10 -1.52
C ARG A 152 10.37 24.29 -2.16
N ARG A 153 10.31 24.57 -3.47
CA ARG A 153 9.06 24.75 -4.22
C ARG A 153 8.30 23.44 -4.45
N THR A 154 9.01 22.34 -4.70
CA THR A 154 8.40 21.05 -5.04
C THR A 154 8.03 20.21 -3.82
N LEU A 155 8.63 20.45 -2.65
CA LEU A 155 8.42 19.64 -1.46
C LEU A 155 6.95 19.54 -1.02
N PRO A 156 6.16 20.64 -0.96
CA PRO A 156 4.75 20.53 -0.59
C PRO A 156 3.95 19.67 -1.57
N TRP A 157 4.20 19.83 -2.88
CA TRP A 157 3.55 19.02 -3.92
C TRP A 157 3.96 17.55 -3.84
N HIS A 158 5.23 17.26 -3.57
CA HIS A 158 5.69 15.88 -3.36
C HIS A 158 4.95 15.22 -2.20
N ALA A 159 4.78 15.91 -1.08
CA ALA A 159 4.03 15.37 0.06
C ALA A 159 2.54 15.13 -0.27
N VAL A 160 1.88 16.10 -0.90
CA VAL A 160 0.46 16.00 -1.27
C VAL A 160 0.23 14.88 -2.30
N PHE A 161 0.98 14.86 -3.40
CA PHE A 161 0.83 13.81 -4.41
C PHE A 161 1.19 12.43 -3.88
N GLY A 162 2.21 12.33 -3.02
CA GLY A 162 2.55 11.07 -2.36
C GLY A 162 1.38 10.52 -1.53
N LEU A 163 0.72 11.39 -0.76
CA LEU A 163 -0.46 11.00 0.01
C LEU A 163 -1.65 10.64 -0.87
N LEU A 164 -1.91 11.40 -1.93
CA LEU A 164 -2.99 11.11 -2.87
C LEU A 164 -2.80 9.76 -3.57
N VAL A 165 -1.57 9.45 -4.00
CA VAL A 165 -1.22 8.14 -4.59
C VAL A 165 -1.42 7.01 -3.59
N PHE A 166 -1.05 7.22 -2.32
CA PHE A 166 -1.28 6.23 -1.28
C PHE A 166 -2.77 5.98 -1.03
N VAL A 167 -3.58 7.03 -0.91
CA VAL A 167 -5.04 6.91 -0.78
C VAL A 167 -5.66 6.23 -2.01
N LEU A 168 -5.17 6.54 -3.21
CA LEU A 168 -5.59 5.89 -4.45
C LEU A 168 -5.25 4.39 -4.45
N ALA A 169 -4.09 3.99 -3.92
CA ALA A 169 -3.71 2.58 -3.78
C ALA A 169 -4.62 1.84 -2.79
N VAL A 170 -4.96 2.46 -1.66
CA VAL A 170 -5.93 1.92 -0.70
C VAL A 170 -7.31 1.76 -1.35
N GLY A 171 -7.79 2.79 -2.07
CA GLY A 171 -9.06 2.74 -2.81
C GLY A 171 -9.07 1.66 -3.91
N THR A 172 -7.97 1.53 -4.65
CA THR A 172 -7.77 0.46 -5.64
C THR A 172 -7.88 -0.92 -5.00
N ALA A 173 -7.30 -1.11 -3.81
CA ALA A 173 -7.37 -2.36 -3.10
C ALA A 173 -8.81 -2.69 -2.67
N GLN A 174 -9.58 -1.70 -2.21
CA GLN A 174 -11.00 -1.91 -1.90
C GLN A 174 -11.79 -2.39 -3.13
N LEU A 175 -11.55 -1.80 -4.30
CA LEU A 175 -12.16 -2.26 -5.56
C LEU A 175 -11.75 -3.70 -5.89
N GLY A 176 -10.48 -4.06 -5.68
CA GLY A 176 -9.97 -5.40 -5.96
C GLY A 176 -10.53 -6.47 -5.02
N PHE A 177 -10.63 -6.19 -3.72
CA PHE A 177 -11.27 -7.10 -2.77
C PHE A 177 -12.75 -7.32 -3.10
N LEU A 178 -13.48 -6.24 -3.38
CA LEU A 178 -14.90 -6.32 -3.77
C LEU A 178 -15.09 -7.13 -5.05
N GLU A 179 -14.31 -6.83 -6.10
CA GLU A 179 -14.37 -7.54 -7.38
C GLU A 179 -14.06 -9.03 -7.20
N LYS A 180 -12.96 -9.36 -6.50
CA LYS A 180 -12.58 -10.76 -6.28
C LYS A 180 -13.63 -11.51 -5.48
N LEU A 181 -14.17 -10.90 -4.43
CA LEU A 181 -15.22 -11.52 -3.63
C LEU A 181 -16.49 -11.75 -4.46
N THR A 182 -16.87 -10.79 -5.32
CA THR A 182 -18.01 -10.92 -6.24
C THR A 182 -17.84 -12.10 -7.18
N PHE A 183 -16.65 -12.27 -7.79
CA PHE A 183 -16.37 -13.41 -8.65
C PHE A 183 -16.40 -14.75 -7.90
N MET A 184 -15.86 -14.79 -6.68
CA MET A 184 -15.85 -16.02 -5.88
C MET A 184 -17.25 -16.43 -5.40
N GLN A 185 -18.11 -15.47 -5.10
CA GLN A 185 -19.50 -15.71 -4.70
C GLN A 185 -20.41 -16.06 -5.88
N GLY A 186 -20.00 -15.71 -7.10
CA GLY A 186 -20.67 -16.14 -8.34
C GLY A 186 -20.35 -17.59 -8.74
N PRO A 187 -21.05 -18.13 -9.74
CA PRO A 187 -20.68 -19.40 -10.37
C PRO A 187 -19.27 -19.35 -11.00
N PRO A 188 -18.52 -20.47 -11.06
CA PRO A 188 -18.92 -21.80 -10.59
C PRO A 188 -18.71 -22.01 -9.08
N LEU A 189 -17.87 -21.19 -8.42
CA LEU A 189 -17.41 -21.42 -7.05
C LEU A 189 -18.53 -21.28 -6.00
N ARG A 190 -19.42 -20.28 -6.16
CA ARG A 190 -20.54 -20.03 -5.26
C ARG A 190 -20.13 -19.97 -3.77
N LEU A 191 -19.05 -19.24 -3.49
CA LEU A 191 -18.54 -19.07 -2.14
C LEU A 191 -19.66 -18.59 -1.19
N PRO A 192 -19.88 -19.25 -0.03
CA PRO A 192 -20.91 -18.82 0.91
C PRO A 192 -20.67 -17.38 1.39
N LYS A 193 -21.70 -16.53 1.29
CA LYS A 193 -21.61 -15.10 1.62
C LYS A 193 -21.19 -14.83 3.06
N TYR A 194 -21.54 -15.74 3.98
CA TYR A 194 -21.16 -15.71 5.40
C TYR A 194 -20.13 -16.80 5.76
N GLY A 195 -19.48 -17.41 4.76
CA GLY A 195 -18.44 -18.40 4.98
C GLY A 195 -17.16 -17.76 5.53
N ALA A 196 -16.34 -18.56 6.20
CA ALA A 196 -15.09 -18.10 6.83
C ALA A 196 -14.16 -17.36 5.85
N GLU A 197 -14.01 -17.86 4.61
CA GLU A 197 -13.21 -17.20 3.57
C GLU A 197 -13.78 -15.83 3.19
N ALA A 198 -15.09 -15.73 2.98
CA ALA A 198 -15.74 -14.46 2.60
C ALA A 198 -15.62 -13.41 3.72
N LEU A 199 -15.80 -13.83 4.98
CA LEU A 199 -15.59 -12.98 6.14
C LEU A 199 -14.13 -12.55 6.25
N LEU A 200 -13.17 -13.47 6.08
CA LEU A 200 -11.75 -13.15 6.10
C LEU A 200 -11.38 -12.10 5.04
N VAL A 201 -11.89 -12.22 3.82
CA VAL A 201 -11.66 -11.22 2.74
C VAL A 201 -12.22 -9.85 3.13
N ASN A 202 -13.45 -9.81 3.66
CA ASN A 202 -14.05 -8.56 4.13
C ASN A 202 -13.24 -7.92 5.28
N PHE A 203 -12.84 -8.70 6.28
CA PHE A 203 -12.01 -8.19 7.38
C PHE A 203 -10.61 -7.77 6.92
N THR A 204 -10.04 -8.46 5.92
CA THR A 204 -8.78 -8.03 5.27
C THR A 204 -8.97 -6.67 4.61
N SER A 205 -10.05 -6.48 3.83
CA SER A 205 -10.36 -5.22 3.17
C SER A 205 -10.55 -4.07 4.16
N VAL A 206 -11.30 -4.31 5.25
CA VAL A 206 -11.50 -3.34 6.34
C VAL A 206 -10.18 -3.02 7.04
N THR A 207 -9.34 -4.01 7.31
CA THR A 207 -8.02 -3.79 7.93
C THR A 207 -7.13 -2.92 7.05
N VAL A 208 -7.12 -3.16 5.73
CA VAL A 208 -6.41 -2.33 4.75
C VAL A 208 -6.96 -0.90 4.71
N LEU A 209 -8.28 -0.72 4.79
CA LEU A 209 -8.90 0.60 4.86
C LEU A 209 -8.49 1.34 6.14
N LEU A 210 -8.57 0.67 7.29
CA LEU A 210 -8.17 1.24 8.58
C LEU A 210 -6.68 1.57 8.62
N LEU A 211 -5.82 0.75 8.00
CA LEU A 211 -4.40 1.05 7.82
C LEU A 211 -4.22 2.35 7.04
N GLY A 212 -4.92 2.50 5.91
CA GLY A 212 -4.89 3.73 5.10
C GLY A 212 -5.27 4.96 5.93
N VAL A 213 -6.36 4.88 6.67
CA VAL A 213 -6.82 5.94 7.58
C VAL A 213 -5.78 6.23 8.67
N ALA A 214 -5.22 5.20 9.30
CA ALA A 214 -4.22 5.35 10.36
C ALA A 214 -2.94 6.04 9.87
N VAL A 215 -2.45 5.69 8.68
CA VAL A 215 -1.29 6.36 8.06
C VAL A 215 -1.59 7.84 7.82
N VAL A 216 -2.76 8.18 7.27
CA VAL A 216 -3.18 9.58 7.05
C VAL A 216 -3.23 10.34 8.38
N LEU A 217 -3.91 9.80 9.40
CA LEU A 217 -4.03 10.44 10.73
C LEU A 217 -2.69 10.58 11.46
N ALA A 218 -1.75 9.66 11.20
CA ALA A 218 -0.42 9.71 11.80
C ALA A 218 0.45 10.82 11.20
N ILE A 219 0.22 11.25 9.95
CA ILE A 219 1.01 12.31 9.31
C ILE A 219 0.36 13.69 9.35
N VAL A 220 -0.96 13.76 9.45
CA VAL A 220 -1.67 15.03 9.62
C VAL A 220 -1.42 15.53 11.05
N ASP A 221 -0.89 16.76 11.17
CA ASP A 221 -0.86 17.44 12.47
C ASP A 221 -2.26 17.97 12.76
N ILE A 222 -2.90 17.33 13.72
CA ILE A 222 -4.17 17.77 14.30
C ILE A 222 -3.84 18.67 15.49
N ASP A 223 -3.03 19.71 15.25
CA ASP A 223 -2.79 20.74 16.26
C ASP A 223 -3.97 21.72 16.23
N GLY A 224 -4.98 21.43 17.07
CA GLY A 224 -6.13 22.33 17.30
C GLY A 224 -5.71 23.72 17.83
N THR A 225 -4.47 23.89 18.29
CA THR A 225 -3.92 25.16 18.76
C THR A 225 -3.71 26.18 17.63
N ARG A 226 -3.68 25.77 16.36
CA ARG A 226 -3.64 26.72 15.22
C ARG A 226 -4.95 27.47 15.00
N TYR A 227 -6.06 27.01 15.56
CA TYR A 227 -7.36 27.69 15.50
C TYR A 227 -7.61 28.60 16.71
N ASN A 228 -6.85 28.44 17.80
CA ASN A 228 -6.97 29.28 19.00
C ASN A 228 -6.20 30.63 18.91
N THR A 229 -5.62 30.97 17.76
CA THR A 229 -5.02 32.30 17.52
C THR A 229 -5.90 33.22 16.68
N ILE A 230 -7.20 32.93 16.56
CA ILE A 230 -8.20 33.85 16.01
C ILE A 230 -9.26 34.13 17.08
N ILE A 231 -8.84 34.63 18.24
CA ILE A 231 -9.65 35.46 19.16
C ILE A 231 -8.73 36.55 19.70
#